data_AF-A0A939F4V7-F1
#
_entry.id   AF-A0A939F4V7-F1
#
_cell.length_a   1.000
_cell.length_b   1.000
_cell.length_c   1.000
_cell.angle_alpha   90.00
_cell.angle_beta   90.00
_cell.angle_gamma   90.00
#
_symmetry.space_group_name_H-M   'P 1'
#
loop_
_entity.id
_entity.type
_entity.pdbx_description
1 polymer ?
#
loop_
_entity_poly.entity_id
_entity_poly.type
_entity_poly.pdbx_seq_one_letter_code
_entity_poly.pdbx_strand_id
1 'polypeptide(L)'
;MNLTAPRIPPVSPADWPPTLHAVLEASKKDGPGRVNLFGTLAHHPPLAAAWLSLAKVLTHEGTLAVRDRELAVLRTAHRLGSAFVWSRHAAQAATEGLDPDETQATAAPLDTYAWAPGDLDVLRATDALLDHADVPDDVWTALSRRLQEQQLIELLVLVGQCSMMCMTLRTLRTPSDTAGPQVSISRELCCSSGQCVATAPGVFEQSDEDGLVTLLVDAPGPELAADLRLAAALCPGGAITVTEAP
;
A
#
# COMPACT_ATOMS: atom_id res chain seq x y z
N MET A 1 1.99 15.22 -14.06
CA MET A 1 3.11 15.36 -13.10
C MET A 1 4.03 14.17 -13.32
N ASN A 2 5.27 14.41 -13.78
CA ASN A 2 6.24 13.39 -14.22
C ASN A 2 6.54 12.33 -13.15
N LEU A 3 6.84 11.11 -13.60
CA LEU A 3 7.55 10.05 -12.86
C LEU A 3 8.88 10.60 -12.34
N THR A 4 8.82 11.22 -11.18
CA THR A 4 10.00 11.82 -10.57
C THR A 4 10.80 10.75 -9.84
N ALA A 5 12.08 10.64 -10.17
CA ALA A 5 13.06 9.81 -9.50
C ALA A 5 12.96 9.85 -7.97
N PRO A 6 13.43 8.80 -7.26
CA PRO A 6 13.51 8.80 -5.80
C PRO A 6 14.12 10.11 -5.29
N ARG A 7 13.45 10.77 -4.34
CA ARG A 7 14.01 11.98 -3.70
C ARG A 7 15.26 11.62 -2.90
N ILE A 8 15.27 10.42 -2.33
CA ILE A 8 16.43 9.78 -1.75
C ILE A 8 16.55 8.39 -2.39
N PRO A 9 17.56 8.14 -3.24
CA PRO A 9 17.79 6.82 -3.82
C PRO A 9 18.05 5.78 -2.72
N PRO A 10 17.41 4.59 -2.76
CA PRO A 10 17.73 3.52 -1.84
C PRO A 10 19.20 3.13 -1.92
N VAL A 11 19.84 2.91 -0.77
CA VAL A 11 21.20 2.34 -0.71
C VAL A 11 21.17 0.91 -1.25
N SER A 12 22.13 0.57 -2.10
CA SER A 12 22.32 -0.79 -2.61
C SER A 12 22.54 -1.78 -1.46
N PRO A 13 22.02 -3.02 -1.53
CA PRO A 13 22.28 -4.05 -0.52
C PRO A 13 23.75 -4.24 -0.17
N ALA A 14 24.65 -4.10 -1.15
CA ALA A 14 26.10 -4.22 -0.95
C ALA A 14 26.68 -3.16 -0.01
N ASP A 15 26.02 -2.00 0.10
CA ASP A 15 26.47 -0.84 0.84
C ASP A 15 25.65 -0.61 2.13
N TRP A 16 24.77 -1.54 2.49
CA TRP A 16 24.00 -1.41 3.73
C TRP A 16 24.92 -1.44 4.96
N PRO A 17 24.65 -0.61 5.98
CA PRO A 17 25.46 -0.60 7.18
C PRO A 17 25.37 -1.94 7.93
N PRO A 18 26.42 -2.38 8.63
CA PRO A 18 26.44 -3.67 9.34
C PRO A 18 25.30 -3.82 10.36
N THR A 19 24.92 -2.72 11.01
CA THR A 19 23.80 -2.69 11.97
C THR A 19 22.47 -3.03 11.30
N LEU A 20 22.27 -2.62 10.04
CA LEU A 20 21.05 -2.96 9.30
C LEU A 20 21.06 -4.43 8.89
N HIS A 21 22.18 -4.95 8.39
CA HIS A 21 22.33 -6.38 8.07
C HIS A 21 21.91 -7.29 9.23
N ALA A 22 22.35 -6.98 10.47
CA ALA A 22 21.98 -7.77 11.65
C ALA A 22 20.47 -7.76 11.94
N VAL A 23 19.80 -6.61 11.76
CA VAL A 23 18.35 -6.52 11.93
C VAL A 23 17.61 -7.28 10.83
N LEU A 24 18.09 -7.23 9.59
CA LEU A 24 17.46 -7.90 8.45
C LEU A 24 17.58 -9.41 8.46
N GLU A 25 18.72 -9.93 8.93
CA GLU A 25 18.89 -11.36 9.17
C GLU A 25 17.83 -11.90 10.14
N ALA A 26 17.46 -11.14 11.17
CA ALA A 26 16.38 -11.50 12.09
C ALA A 26 14.98 -11.40 11.46
N SER A 27 14.81 -10.59 10.41
CA SER A 27 13.56 -10.35 9.69
C SER A 27 13.38 -11.22 8.43
N LYS A 28 14.25 -12.22 8.17
CA LYS A 28 14.17 -13.13 7.02
C LYS A 28 12.81 -13.84 6.86
N LYS A 29 12.04 -13.98 7.95
CA LYS A 29 10.72 -14.62 7.95
C LYS A 29 9.67 -13.85 7.14
N ASP A 30 9.85 -12.54 6.91
CA ASP A 30 8.82 -11.71 6.27
C ASP A 30 8.94 -11.70 4.72
N GLY A 31 9.67 -12.66 4.16
CA GLY A 31 9.76 -12.88 2.71
C GLY A 31 10.51 -11.79 1.93
N PRO A 32 10.54 -11.92 0.59
CA PRO A 32 11.18 -10.97 -0.32
C PRO A 32 10.40 -9.64 -0.41
N GLY A 33 10.89 -8.69 -1.22
CA GLY A 33 10.15 -7.46 -1.53
C GLY A 33 10.32 -6.32 -0.52
N ARG A 34 11.53 -6.14 0.04
CA ARG A 34 11.87 -5.05 0.99
C ARG A 34 13.21 -4.37 0.72
N VAL A 35 13.84 -4.67 -0.42
CA VAL A 35 15.19 -4.17 -0.72
C VAL A 35 15.20 -2.64 -0.75
N ASN A 36 14.23 -2.01 -1.41
CA ASN A 36 14.14 -0.56 -1.51
C ASN A 36 13.62 0.10 -0.22
N LEU A 37 12.76 -0.58 0.55
CA LEU A 37 12.42 -0.14 1.92
C LEU A 37 13.67 -0.07 2.79
N PHE A 38 14.44 -1.15 2.84
CA PHE A 38 15.65 -1.22 3.65
C PHE A 38 16.76 -0.30 3.13
N GLY A 39 16.94 -0.19 1.81
CA GLY A 39 17.84 0.77 1.21
C GLY A 39 17.47 2.22 1.52
N THR A 40 16.18 2.54 1.63
CA THR A 40 15.72 3.86 2.07
C THR A 40 16.07 4.09 3.56
N LEU A 41 15.78 3.10 4.41
CA LEU A 41 16.06 3.20 5.85
C LEU A 41 17.56 3.13 6.21
N ALA A 42 18.39 2.58 5.33
CA ALA A 42 19.85 2.51 5.49
C ALA A 42 20.49 3.90 5.61
N HIS A 43 19.84 4.95 5.11
CA HIS A 43 20.27 6.34 5.31
C HIS A 43 20.18 6.80 6.77
N HIS A 44 19.42 6.11 7.63
CA HIS A 44 19.31 6.44 9.06
C HIS A 44 19.24 5.18 9.95
N PRO A 45 20.37 4.48 10.18
CA PRO A 45 20.36 3.18 10.83
C PRO A 45 19.76 3.12 12.25
N PRO A 46 19.97 4.11 13.15
CA PRO A 46 19.32 4.10 14.46
C PRO A 46 17.79 4.16 14.39
N LEU A 47 17.25 4.96 13.46
CA LEU A 47 15.81 5.09 13.23
C LEU A 47 15.25 3.80 12.62
N ALA A 48 15.97 3.22 11.65
CA ALA A 48 15.62 1.94 11.05
C ALA A 48 15.49 0.83 12.11
N ALA A 49 16.47 0.74 13.01
CA ALA A 49 16.45 -0.25 14.08
C ALA A 49 15.24 -0.08 15.01
N ALA A 50 14.97 1.16 15.47
CA ALA A 50 13.83 1.45 16.34
C ALA A 50 12.48 1.15 15.66
N TRP A 51 12.34 1.55 14.39
CA TRP A 51 11.14 1.28 13.61
C TRP A 51 10.92 -0.22 13.39
N LEU A 52 11.98 -0.97 13.06
CA LEU A 52 11.91 -2.42 12.87
C LEU A 52 11.59 -3.17 14.16
N SER A 53 12.07 -2.69 15.31
CA SER A 53 11.67 -3.24 16.61
C SER A 53 10.17 -3.10 16.86
N LEU A 54 9.58 -1.92 16.58
CA LEU A 54 8.13 -1.73 16.70
C LEU A 54 7.36 -2.57 15.67
N ALA A 55 7.81 -2.59 14.42
CA ALA A 55 7.18 -3.38 13.36
C ALA A 55 7.15 -4.87 13.72
N LYS A 56 8.24 -5.40 14.28
CA LYS A 56 8.31 -6.80 14.74
C LYS A 56 7.24 -7.12 15.79
N VAL A 57 7.01 -6.22 16.74
CA VAL A 57 5.94 -6.39 17.72
C VAL A 57 4.60 -6.48 17.00
N LEU A 58 4.29 -5.52 16.13
CA LEU A 58 3.00 -5.43 15.45
C LEU A 58 2.74 -6.59 14.47
N THR A 59 3.77 -7.21 13.89
CA THR A 59 3.60 -8.26 12.88
C THR A 59 3.75 -9.68 13.43
N HIS A 60 4.62 -9.90 14.43
CA HIS A 60 5.01 -11.25 14.88
C HIS A 60 4.74 -11.56 16.35
N GLU A 61 4.87 -10.56 17.22
CA GLU A 61 4.77 -10.76 18.69
C GLU A 61 3.44 -10.25 19.25
N GLY A 62 2.67 -9.56 18.42
CA GLY A 62 1.38 -8.97 18.71
C GLY A 62 0.28 -10.01 18.81
N THR A 63 -0.87 -9.54 19.30
CA THR A 63 -2.03 -10.37 19.63
C THR A 63 -3.25 -10.04 18.78
N LEU A 64 -3.18 -8.99 17.96
CA LEU A 64 -4.21 -8.72 16.96
C LEU A 64 -4.17 -9.83 15.91
N ALA A 65 -5.34 -10.35 15.55
CA ALA A 65 -5.43 -11.44 14.59
C ALA A 65 -4.85 -10.99 13.23
N VAL A 66 -4.18 -11.93 12.56
CA VAL A 66 -3.56 -11.71 11.25
C VAL A 66 -4.52 -11.01 10.28
N ARG A 67 -5.76 -11.49 10.18
CA ARG A 67 -6.82 -10.89 9.34
C ARG A 67 -7.11 -9.43 9.69
N ASP A 68 -7.29 -9.10 10.97
CA ASP A 68 -7.56 -7.73 11.41
C ASP A 68 -6.38 -6.80 11.07
N ARG A 69 -5.14 -7.29 11.21
CA ARG A 69 -3.93 -6.52 10.87
C ARG A 69 -3.86 -6.21 9.39
N GLU A 70 -4.03 -7.21 8.53
CA GLU A 70 -3.92 -7.02 7.08
C GLU A 70 -5.04 -6.14 6.53
N LEU A 71 -6.28 -6.26 7.04
CA LEU A 71 -7.37 -5.35 6.68
C LEU A 71 -7.03 -3.89 7.02
N ALA A 72 -6.54 -3.64 8.23
CA ALA A 72 -6.15 -2.30 8.65
C ALA A 72 -4.98 -1.74 7.82
N VAL A 73 -3.97 -2.56 7.53
CA VAL A 73 -2.78 -2.15 6.75
C VAL A 73 -3.14 -1.90 5.28
N LEU A 74 -3.86 -2.82 4.63
CA LEU A 74 -4.29 -2.66 3.24
C LEU A 74 -5.16 -1.41 3.09
N ARG A 75 -6.12 -1.21 3.99
CA ARG A 75 -6.98 -0.01 3.97
C ARG A 75 -6.17 1.25 4.20
N THR A 76 -5.26 1.26 5.17
CA THR A 76 -4.37 2.40 5.43
C THR A 76 -3.52 2.74 4.20
N ALA A 77 -2.91 1.73 3.58
CA ALA A 77 -2.07 1.91 2.40
C ALA A 77 -2.87 2.48 1.22
N HIS A 78 -4.08 1.98 0.97
CA HIS A 78 -4.97 2.52 -0.06
C HIS A 78 -5.39 3.97 0.23
N ARG A 79 -5.90 4.25 1.43
CA ARG A 79 -6.34 5.59 1.86
C ARG A 79 -5.22 6.63 1.76
N LEU A 80 -3.99 6.20 2.00
CA LEU A 80 -2.80 7.04 1.86
C LEU A 80 -2.12 6.91 0.50
N GLY A 81 -2.69 6.22 -0.50
CA GLY A 81 -2.13 6.11 -1.85
C GLY A 81 -0.72 5.51 -1.93
N SER A 82 -0.40 4.55 -1.06
CA SER A 82 0.91 3.90 -0.94
C SER A 82 0.91 2.54 -1.62
N ALA A 83 1.18 2.53 -2.93
CA ALA A 83 1.23 1.29 -3.70
C ALA A 83 2.30 0.31 -3.20
N PHE A 84 3.45 0.81 -2.74
CA PHE A 84 4.52 -0.01 -2.15
C PHE A 84 4.00 -0.87 -1.00
N VAL A 85 3.29 -0.25 -0.04
CA VAL A 85 2.81 -0.95 1.15
C VAL A 85 1.64 -1.84 0.75
N TRP A 86 0.72 -1.35 -0.08
CA TRP A 86 -0.45 -2.10 -0.50
C TRP A 86 -0.07 -3.39 -1.23
N SER A 87 0.79 -3.33 -2.27
CA SER A 87 1.16 -4.51 -3.06
C SER A 87 1.89 -5.57 -2.22
N ARG A 88 2.71 -5.11 -1.27
CA ARG A 88 3.42 -6.00 -0.35
C ARG A 88 2.46 -6.76 0.57
N HIS A 89 1.54 -6.03 1.19
CA HIS A 89 0.59 -6.60 2.13
C HIS A 89 -0.48 -7.43 1.41
N ALA A 90 -0.86 -7.09 0.19
CA ALA A 90 -1.75 -7.91 -0.63
C ALA A 90 -1.12 -9.29 -0.92
N ALA A 91 0.19 -9.32 -1.24
CA ALA A 91 0.91 -10.58 -1.44
C ALA A 91 1.01 -11.40 -0.14
N GLN A 92 1.18 -10.76 1.02
CA GLN A 92 1.22 -11.44 2.31
C GLN A 92 -0.15 -11.96 2.73
N ALA A 93 -1.20 -11.15 2.62
CA ALA A 93 -2.57 -11.49 2.98
C ALA A 93 -3.07 -12.72 2.20
N ALA A 94 -2.69 -12.85 0.92
CA ALA A 94 -2.97 -14.04 0.12
C ALA A 94 -2.33 -15.31 0.70
N THR A 95 -1.12 -15.24 1.27
CA THR A 95 -0.47 -16.39 1.93
C THR A 95 -1.11 -16.74 3.27
N GLU A 96 -1.79 -15.79 3.90
CA GLU A 96 -2.43 -15.92 5.21
C GLU A 96 -3.93 -16.26 5.11
N GLY A 97 -4.46 -16.36 3.88
CA GLY A 97 -5.82 -16.83 3.59
C GLY A 97 -6.88 -15.74 3.49
N LEU A 98 -6.49 -14.47 3.32
CA LEU A 98 -7.42 -13.41 2.91
C LEU A 98 -7.81 -13.64 1.45
N ASP A 99 -9.11 -13.56 1.14
CA ASP A 99 -9.59 -13.77 -0.22
C ASP A 99 -9.11 -12.64 -1.17
N PRO A 100 -8.78 -12.93 -2.43
CA PRO A 100 -8.37 -11.89 -3.39
C PRO A 100 -9.43 -10.79 -3.60
N ASP A 101 -10.71 -11.13 -3.60
CA ASP A 101 -11.80 -10.16 -3.76
C ASP A 101 -11.90 -9.27 -2.51
N GLU A 102 -11.70 -9.84 -1.31
CA GLU A 102 -11.59 -9.07 -0.06
C GLU A 102 -10.41 -8.11 -0.11
N THR A 103 -9.24 -8.60 -0.53
CA THR A 103 -8.02 -7.78 -0.66
C THR A 103 -8.28 -6.59 -1.57
N GLN A 104 -8.89 -6.81 -2.73
CA GLN A 104 -9.23 -5.73 -3.66
C GLN A 104 -10.31 -4.79 -3.10
N ALA A 105 -11.31 -5.32 -2.40
CA ALA A 105 -12.36 -4.53 -1.78
C ALA A 105 -11.84 -3.56 -0.70
N THR A 106 -10.69 -3.83 -0.07
CA THR A 106 -10.06 -2.86 0.85
C THR A 106 -9.68 -1.55 0.16
N ALA A 107 -9.49 -1.59 -1.17
CA ALA A 107 -9.17 -0.46 -2.03
C ALA A 107 -10.39 0.17 -2.74
N ALA A 108 -11.60 -0.10 -2.24
CA ALA A 108 -12.86 0.42 -2.78
C ALA A 108 -13.70 1.11 -1.68
N PRO A 109 -14.81 1.80 -2.03
CA PRO A 109 -15.78 2.25 -1.03
C PRO A 109 -16.34 1.07 -0.23
N LEU A 110 -16.44 1.21 1.10
CA LEU A 110 -16.70 0.06 1.99
C LEU A 110 -18.08 -0.59 1.80
N ASP A 111 -19.04 0.12 1.22
CA ASP A 111 -20.39 -0.35 0.91
C ASP A 111 -20.49 -1.17 -0.39
N THR A 112 -19.41 -1.25 -1.17
CA THR A 112 -19.36 -2.02 -2.42
C THR A 112 -19.07 -3.51 -2.21
N TYR A 113 -18.73 -3.92 -0.99
CA TYR A 113 -18.43 -5.31 -0.63
C TYR A 113 -19.18 -5.74 0.63
N ALA A 114 -19.63 -6.99 0.65
CA ALA A 114 -20.39 -7.56 1.77
C ALA A 114 -19.46 -8.06 2.89
N TRP A 115 -18.87 -7.11 3.63
CA TRP A 115 -17.98 -7.42 4.76
C TRP A 115 -18.67 -8.16 5.90
N ALA A 116 -17.95 -9.08 6.55
CA ALA A 116 -18.37 -9.57 7.85
C ALA A 116 -18.38 -8.38 8.84
N PRO A 117 -19.34 -8.32 9.80
CA PRO A 117 -19.47 -7.16 10.68
C PRO A 117 -18.17 -6.77 11.41
N GLY A 118 -17.43 -7.77 11.90
CA GLY A 118 -16.16 -7.53 12.60
C GLY A 118 -15.04 -6.98 11.71
N ASP A 119 -15.02 -7.33 10.43
CA ASP A 119 -14.06 -6.81 9.45
C ASP A 119 -14.41 -5.37 9.07
N LEU A 120 -15.71 -5.09 8.87
CA LEU A 120 -16.20 -3.75 8.59
C LEU A 120 -15.87 -2.77 9.73
N ASP A 121 -15.96 -3.21 10.99
CA ASP A 121 -15.60 -2.38 12.14
C ASP A 121 -14.11 -1.98 12.12
N VAL A 122 -13.21 -2.88 11.70
CA VAL A 122 -11.76 -2.59 11.56
C VAL A 122 -11.52 -1.59 10.42
N LEU A 123 -12.19 -1.78 9.29
CA LEU A 123 -12.08 -0.88 8.13
C LEU A 123 -12.64 0.52 8.45
N ARG A 124 -13.78 0.61 9.13
CA ARG A 124 -14.39 1.89 9.57
C ARG A 124 -13.51 2.59 10.61
N ALA A 125 -12.94 1.86 11.56
CA ALA A 125 -12.01 2.44 12.53
C ALA A 125 -10.74 2.96 11.85
N THR A 126 -10.20 2.21 10.88
CA THR A 126 -9.06 2.65 10.08
C THR A 126 -9.37 3.95 9.33
N ASP A 127 -10.53 4.02 8.66
CA ASP A 127 -10.97 5.23 7.97
C ASP A 127 -11.10 6.43 8.93
N ALA A 128 -11.78 6.24 10.07
CA ALA A 128 -11.98 7.29 11.06
C ALA A 128 -10.66 7.81 11.67
N LEU A 129 -9.71 6.91 11.95
CA LEU A 129 -8.39 7.30 12.46
C LEU A 129 -7.63 8.16 11.46
N LEU A 130 -7.74 7.88 10.16
CA LEU A 130 -7.07 8.66 9.12
C LEU A 130 -7.78 10.01 8.87
N ASP A 131 -9.10 10.05 8.99
CA ASP A 131 -9.90 11.26 8.74
C ASP A 131 -9.94 12.22 9.94
N HIS A 132 -9.93 11.67 11.16
CA HIS A 132 -10.28 12.42 12.36
C HIS A 132 -9.29 12.25 13.51
N ALA A 133 -8.30 11.36 13.36
CA ALA A 133 -7.39 10.97 14.45
C ALA A 133 -8.14 10.45 15.70
N ASP A 134 -9.36 9.96 15.51
CA ASP A 134 -10.24 9.43 16.57
C ASP A 134 -11.24 8.42 15.99
N VAL A 135 -11.84 7.59 16.84
CA VAL A 135 -12.82 6.56 16.46
C VAL A 135 -14.19 6.89 17.06
N PRO A 136 -15.27 6.95 16.26
CA PRO A 136 -16.62 7.16 16.77
C PRO A 136 -17.05 6.11 17.81
N ASP A 137 -17.82 6.53 18.81
CA ASP A 137 -18.26 5.70 19.94
C ASP A 137 -18.96 4.41 19.53
N ASP A 138 -19.74 4.42 18.43
CA ASP A 138 -20.43 3.24 17.91
C ASP A 138 -19.44 2.20 17.39
N VAL A 139 -18.41 2.63 16.64
CA VAL A 139 -17.36 1.76 16.11
C VAL A 139 -16.46 1.27 17.25
N TRP A 140 -16.09 2.15 18.19
CA TRP A 140 -15.32 1.77 19.37
C TRP A 140 -16.05 0.73 20.22
N THR A 141 -17.36 0.91 20.44
CA THR A 141 -18.19 -0.04 21.17
C THR A 141 -18.27 -1.39 20.45
N ALA A 142 -18.38 -1.39 19.12
CA ALA A 142 -18.43 -2.62 18.32
C ALA A 142 -17.11 -3.39 18.41
N LEU A 143 -15.97 -2.71 18.21
CA LEU A 143 -14.63 -3.29 18.36
C LEU A 143 -14.40 -3.85 19.77
N SER A 144 -14.78 -3.10 20.80
CA SER A 144 -14.57 -3.48 22.22
C SER A 144 -15.38 -4.71 22.66
N ARG A 145 -16.39 -5.14 21.89
CA ARG A 145 -17.10 -6.39 22.14
C ARG A 145 -16.34 -7.63 21.65
N ARG A 146 -15.39 -7.45 20.72
CA ARG A 146 -14.64 -8.52 20.06
C ARG A 146 -13.16 -8.53 20.43
N LEU A 147 -12.56 -7.37 20.62
CA LEU A 147 -11.14 -7.17 20.87
C LEU A 147 -10.87 -6.86 22.34
N GLN A 148 -9.78 -7.41 22.87
CA GLN A 148 -9.26 -7.07 24.20
C GLN A 148 -8.55 -5.70 24.16
N GLU A 149 -8.38 -5.07 25.33
CA GLU A 149 -7.73 -3.75 25.45
C GLU A 149 -6.37 -3.69 24.76
N GLN A 150 -5.54 -4.73 24.93
CA GLN A 150 -4.23 -4.82 24.26
C GLN A 150 -4.35 -4.85 22.72
N GLN A 151 -5.37 -5.51 22.17
CA GLN A 151 -5.61 -5.62 20.73
C GLN A 151 -6.18 -4.31 20.16
N LEU A 152 -7.01 -3.60 20.93
CA LEU A 152 -7.49 -2.26 20.59
C LEU A 152 -6.31 -1.29 20.48
N ILE A 153 -5.44 -1.26 21.50
CA ILE A 153 -4.22 -0.44 21.48
C ILE A 153 -3.32 -0.82 20.29
N GLU A 154 -3.13 -2.11 20.05
CA GLU A 154 -2.33 -2.63 18.94
C GLU A 154 -2.88 -2.18 17.57
N LEU A 155 -4.20 -2.20 17.37
CA LEU A 155 -4.86 -1.70 16.16
C LEU A 155 -4.56 -0.20 15.93
N LEU A 156 -4.70 0.63 16.97
CA LEU A 156 -4.42 2.08 16.86
C LEU A 156 -2.95 2.34 16.50
N VAL A 157 -2.03 1.65 17.18
CA VAL A 157 -0.58 1.78 16.95
C VAL A 157 -0.21 1.25 15.57
N LEU A 158 -0.84 0.16 15.10
CA LEU A 158 -0.63 -0.40 13.77
C LEU A 158 -1.03 0.58 12.67
N VAL A 159 -2.22 1.18 12.75
CA VAL A 159 -2.67 2.19 11.77
C VAL A 159 -1.72 3.38 11.76
N GLY A 160 -1.30 3.88 12.93
CA GLY A 160 -0.34 4.98 13.02
C GLY A 160 1.04 4.64 12.46
N GLN A 161 1.56 3.45 12.76
CA GLN A 161 2.86 2.97 12.27
C GLN A 161 2.84 2.76 10.75
N CYS A 162 1.76 2.16 10.22
CA CYS A 162 1.57 1.97 8.79
C CYS A 162 1.46 3.32 8.08
N SER A 163 0.70 4.25 8.66
CA SER A 163 0.54 5.61 8.13
C SER A 163 1.87 6.34 8.02
N MET A 164 2.70 6.29 9.07
CA MET A 164 4.04 6.86 9.08
C MET A 164 4.89 6.32 7.91
N MET A 165 4.86 5.01 7.68
CA MET A 165 5.65 4.40 6.63
C MET A 165 5.10 4.73 5.23
N CYS A 166 3.77 4.71 5.04
CA CYS A 166 3.13 5.12 3.80
C CYS A 166 3.51 6.57 3.42
N MET A 167 3.40 7.50 4.36
CA MET A 167 3.79 8.90 4.14
C MET A 167 5.28 9.02 3.80
N THR A 168 6.14 8.28 4.50
CA THR A 168 7.59 8.29 4.27
C THR A 168 7.93 7.80 2.87
N LEU A 169 7.49 6.59 2.49
CA LEU A 169 7.83 5.97 1.21
C LEU A 169 7.28 6.77 0.02
N ARG A 170 6.05 7.29 0.13
CA ARG A 170 5.48 8.15 -0.91
C ARG A 170 6.23 9.47 -1.04
N THR A 171 6.56 10.10 0.09
CA THR A 171 7.30 11.36 0.10
C THR A 171 8.70 11.18 -0.48
N LEU A 172 9.37 10.08 -0.15
CA LEU A 172 10.70 9.77 -0.66
C LEU A 172 10.68 9.20 -2.08
N ARG A 173 9.50 8.80 -2.57
CA ARG A 173 9.31 8.13 -3.87
C ARG A 173 10.15 6.86 -3.94
N THR A 174 10.12 6.09 -2.85
CA THR A 174 10.83 4.82 -2.74
C THR A 174 10.24 3.84 -3.78
N PRO A 175 11.06 3.28 -4.69
CA PRO A 175 10.56 2.33 -5.68
C PRO A 175 10.05 1.05 -5.03
N SER A 176 9.01 0.44 -5.60
CA SER A 176 8.60 -0.91 -5.23
C SER A 176 9.67 -1.95 -5.58
N ASP A 177 9.72 -3.03 -4.80
CA ASP A 177 10.65 -4.14 -5.01
C ASP A 177 10.12 -5.21 -5.96
N THR A 178 8.82 -5.17 -6.26
CA THR A 178 8.20 -6.05 -7.25
C THR A 178 8.47 -5.51 -8.65
N ALA A 179 8.90 -6.39 -9.55
CA ALA A 179 9.21 -6.09 -10.96
C ALA A 179 7.94 -5.87 -11.80
N GLY A 180 7.00 -5.08 -11.27
CA GLY A 180 5.83 -4.61 -11.99
C GLY A 180 6.17 -3.34 -12.77
N PRO A 181 5.53 -3.13 -13.92
CA PRO A 181 5.66 -1.87 -14.66
C PRO A 181 5.17 -0.71 -13.80
N GLN A 182 5.90 0.40 -13.82
CA GLN A 182 5.46 1.66 -13.24
C GLN A 182 4.63 2.43 -14.27
N VAL A 183 3.47 2.92 -13.85
CA VAL A 183 2.53 3.64 -14.71
C VAL A 183 2.36 5.04 -14.17
N SER A 184 2.33 6.04 -15.05
CA SER A 184 1.92 7.39 -14.69
C SER A 184 1.00 7.99 -15.74
N ILE A 185 0.23 8.98 -15.32
CA ILE A 185 -0.69 9.72 -16.18
C ILE A 185 -0.40 11.23 -16.17
N SER A 186 -0.61 11.86 -17.32
CA SER A 186 -0.65 13.31 -17.49
C SER A 186 -2.06 13.75 -17.84
N ARG A 187 -2.81 14.26 -16.86
CA ARG A 187 -4.19 14.74 -17.07
C ARG A 187 -4.28 15.91 -18.05
N GLU A 188 -3.23 16.72 -18.16
CA GLU A 188 -3.14 17.81 -19.15
C GLU A 188 -3.11 17.32 -20.60
N LEU A 189 -2.61 16.10 -20.84
CA LEU A 189 -2.56 15.48 -22.16
C LEU A 189 -3.74 14.54 -22.42
N CYS A 190 -4.59 14.30 -21.42
CA CYS A 190 -5.71 13.40 -21.54
C CYS A 190 -6.82 14.05 -22.39
N CYS A 191 -7.26 13.34 -23.44
CA CYS A 191 -8.37 13.77 -24.29
C CYS A 191 -9.64 12.93 -24.07
N SER A 192 -9.79 12.32 -22.89
CA SER A 192 -11.01 11.62 -22.44
C SER A 192 -11.52 10.49 -23.33
N SER A 193 -10.63 9.80 -24.07
CA SER A 193 -11.03 8.75 -25.03
C SER A 193 -11.46 7.42 -24.39
N GLY A 194 -11.26 7.23 -23.09
CA GLY A 194 -11.67 6.03 -22.35
C GLY A 194 -10.88 4.74 -22.67
N GLN A 195 -9.94 4.77 -23.62
CA GLN A 195 -9.25 3.56 -24.10
C GLN A 195 -8.44 2.84 -23.01
N CYS A 196 -7.83 3.62 -22.10
CA CYS A 196 -7.07 3.07 -20.99
C CYS A 196 -7.94 2.29 -19.99
N VAL A 197 -9.13 2.80 -19.66
CA VAL A 197 -10.09 2.14 -18.77
C VAL A 197 -10.62 0.86 -19.42
N ALA A 198 -10.93 0.90 -20.72
CA ALA A 198 -11.37 -0.29 -21.45
C ALA A 198 -10.28 -1.37 -21.53
N THR A 199 -9.01 -0.97 -21.57
CA THR A 199 -7.87 -1.90 -21.70
C THR A 199 -7.43 -2.47 -20.35
N ALA A 200 -7.36 -1.64 -19.31
CA ALA A 200 -6.89 -2.02 -17.98
C ALA A 200 -7.74 -1.36 -16.88
N PRO A 201 -8.99 -1.83 -16.68
CA PRO A 201 -9.96 -1.22 -15.75
C PRO A 201 -9.55 -1.33 -14.27
N GLY A 202 -8.67 -2.27 -13.92
CA GLY A 202 -8.09 -2.37 -12.58
C GLY A 202 -6.97 -1.36 -12.29
N VAL A 203 -6.51 -0.61 -13.30
CA VAL A 203 -5.40 0.34 -13.19
C VAL A 203 -5.84 1.78 -13.50
N PHE A 204 -6.77 1.95 -14.44
CA PHE A 204 -7.30 3.24 -14.84
C PHE A 204 -8.79 3.33 -14.58
N GLU A 205 -9.22 4.49 -14.10
CA GLU A 205 -10.61 4.88 -14.01
C GLU A 205 -10.83 6.16 -14.82
N GLN A 206 -12.06 6.40 -15.26
CA GLN A 206 -12.45 7.67 -15.87
C GLN A 206 -13.28 8.45 -14.87
N SER A 207 -12.88 9.68 -14.57
CA SER A 207 -13.62 10.53 -13.64
C SER A 207 -14.98 10.91 -14.22
N ASP A 208 -16.04 10.70 -13.43
CA ASP A 208 -17.40 11.13 -13.78
C ASP A 208 -17.57 12.67 -13.75
N GLU A 209 -16.64 13.41 -13.12
CA GLU A 209 -16.71 14.86 -12.98
C GLU A 209 -16.16 15.59 -14.22
N ASP A 210 -14.94 15.23 -14.64
CA ASP A 210 -14.23 15.92 -15.73
C ASP A 210 -13.94 15.02 -16.94
N GLY A 211 -14.29 13.73 -16.88
CA GLY A 211 -14.05 12.77 -17.94
C GLY A 211 -12.57 12.44 -18.15
N LEU A 212 -11.66 12.92 -17.30
CA LEU A 212 -10.22 12.65 -17.40
C LEU A 212 -9.87 11.33 -16.73
N VAL A 213 -8.74 10.76 -17.14
CA VAL A 213 -8.22 9.53 -16.52
C VAL A 213 -7.75 9.79 -15.09
N THR A 214 -8.11 8.87 -14.20
CA THR A 214 -7.56 8.70 -12.85
C THR A 214 -6.76 7.40 -12.82
N LEU A 215 -5.59 7.45 -12.18
CA LEU A 215 -4.74 6.27 -11.99
C LEU A 215 -5.07 5.67 -10.63
N LEU A 216 -5.55 4.43 -10.63
CA LEU A 216 -5.89 3.67 -9.43
C LEU A 216 -4.64 3.04 -8.79
N VAL A 217 -3.75 2.53 -9.64
CA VAL A 217 -2.53 1.82 -9.23
C VAL A 217 -1.35 2.27 -10.10
N ASP A 218 -0.32 2.88 -9.51
CA ASP A 218 0.87 3.33 -10.23
C ASP A 218 1.97 2.25 -10.36
N ALA A 219 1.85 1.16 -9.60
CA ALA A 219 2.76 0.01 -9.63
C ALA A 219 2.00 -1.33 -9.73
N PRO A 220 1.23 -1.57 -10.81
CA PRO A 220 0.49 -2.81 -11.00
C PRO A 220 1.41 -4.04 -11.13
N GLY A 221 0.84 -5.22 -10.91
CA GLY A 221 1.57 -6.49 -11.02
C GLY A 221 2.13 -6.74 -12.43
N PRO A 222 3.20 -7.54 -12.55
CA PRO A 222 3.86 -7.81 -13.83
C PRO A 222 2.93 -8.47 -14.87
N GLU A 223 1.88 -9.16 -14.44
CA GLU A 223 0.85 -9.76 -15.29
C GLU A 223 0.11 -8.71 -16.14
N LEU A 224 -0.01 -7.48 -15.64
CA LEU A 224 -0.67 -6.39 -16.35
C LEU A 224 0.26 -5.65 -17.34
N ALA A 225 1.54 -6.02 -17.43
CA ALA A 225 2.50 -5.29 -18.27
C ALA A 225 2.12 -5.23 -19.75
N ALA A 226 1.53 -6.30 -20.29
CA ALA A 226 1.06 -6.30 -21.68
C ALA A 226 -0.09 -5.31 -21.88
N ASP A 227 -1.09 -5.34 -20.99
CA ASP A 227 -2.27 -4.48 -21.06
C ASP A 227 -1.90 -3.01 -20.86
N LEU A 228 -0.91 -2.71 -20.02
CA LEU A 228 -0.43 -1.35 -19.80
C LEU A 228 0.32 -0.78 -21.00
N ARG A 229 1.18 -1.59 -21.63
CA ARG A 229 1.82 -1.21 -22.91
C ARG A 229 0.77 -0.95 -23.98
N LEU A 230 -0.26 -1.80 -24.04
CA LEU A 230 -1.37 -1.61 -24.98
C LEU A 230 -2.16 -0.33 -24.67
N ALA A 231 -2.50 -0.08 -23.40
CA ALA A 231 -3.22 1.12 -22.98
C ALA A 231 -2.42 2.40 -23.32
N ALA A 232 -1.10 2.38 -23.11
CA ALA A 232 -0.23 3.50 -23.50
C ALA A 232 -0.17 3.70 -25.01
N ALA A 233 -0.06 2.61 -25.79
CA ALA A 233 -0.04 2.66 -27.26
C ALA A 233 -1.37 3.13 -27.85
N LEU A 234 -2.50 2.79 -27.22
CA LEU A 234 -3.84 3.20 -27.64
C LEU A 234 -4.22 4.59 -27.13
N CYS A 235 -3.40 5.25 -26.32
CA CYS A 235 -3.68 6.58 -25.77
C CYS A 235 -3.45 7.67 -26.83
N PRO A 236 -4.50 8.29 -27.41
CA PRO A 236 -4.32 9.23 -28.51
C PRO A 236 -3.70 10.56 -28.04
N GLY A 237 -3.87 10.92 -26.78
CA GLY A 237 -3.25 12.09 -26.17
C GLY A 237 -1.81 11.87 -25.70
N GLY A 238 -1.28 10.64 -25.73
CA GLY A 238 0.02 10.33 -25.16
C GLY A 238 0.10 10.58 -23.64
N ALA A 239 -1.05 10.47 -22.95
CA ALA A 239 -1.17 10.80 -21.53
C ALA A 239 -0.61 9.74 -20.59
N ILE A 240 -0.28 8.54 -21.09
CA ILE A 240 0.12 7.38 -20.27
C ILE A 240 1.58 7.05 -20.53
N THR A 241 2.37 6.97 -19.46
CA THR A 241 3.76 6.51 -19.53
C THR A 241 3.89 5.22 -18.72
N VAL A 242 4.41 4.18 -19.35
CA VAL A 242 4.74 2.89 -18.72
C VAL A 242 6.24 2.76 -18.72
N THR A 243 6.82 2.56 -17.54
CA THR A 243 8.24 2.28 -17.34
C THR A 243 8.36 0.84 -16.88
N GLU A 244 9.05 0.02 -17.67
CA GLU A 244 9.36 -1.35 -17.26
C GLU A 244 10.24 -1.35 -16.02
N ALA A 245 10.04 -2.32 -15.13
CA ALA A 245 11.05 -2.62 -14.13
C ALA A 245 12.33 -3.09 -14.86
N PRO A 246 13.53 -2.71 -14.38
CA PRO A 246 14.80 -3.16 -14.93
C PRO A 246 15.02 -4.68 -14.76
#